data_AF-A0A1W9UAR1-F1
#
_entry.id   AF-A0A1W9UAR1-F1
#
_cell.length_a   1.000
_cell.length_b   1.000
_cell.length_c   1.000
_cell.angle_alpha   90.00
_cell.angle_beta   90.00
_cell.angle_gamma   90.00
#
_symmetry.space_group_name_H-M   'P 1'
#
loop_
_entity.id
_entity.type
_entity.pdbx_description
1 polymer ?
#
loop_
_entity_poly.entity_id
_entity_poly.type
_entity_poly.pdbx_seq_one_letter_code
_entity_poly.pdbx_strand_id
1 'polypeptide(L)'
;MAYYFPDYAQKTWYSQEYAQLSAVERGMLLREFIGVTYRRRFQFFKRNDFHQPYRAFKNNLKLAACRQDKKFQLSKHIWRKKEQLPAYLELIFRHYVLGFVVQLLRKQQLPQLQQEEGCYPDAPLVLAALEWFVAHEDEIAAQVEQQINCVLHEGCRSLYLYCLRAFLLTRSMVNAESLLLAAQRSSSSRIGGEVPLGAELEFSNLGYRAAFEHSFGQHRQDQPFCNFIYFHKFFLEDITWRFGGYLDHHVRLRRYLPVPWIGGFFEYNLVRIDYPRRFSLPLTRDPGFLARYIQMVVMFNHRVAPHSLHLNVECLGVAKTDDLRKAPCLADYKCLLLLGGDFVQDANGDWYEQRLAQNELIKMVRRRLHYSLFDHQRHQVTEFAFLRLNRERDSQQWQTLIMALIGFNRVTNFDKYYSEAMDCLFKWAHSPTMLTGADLENFIARIELGLRKDLSLPGRIVQQQIERIDTQLRWQNSKLA
;
A
#
# COMPACT_ATOMS: atom_id res chain seq x y z
N MET A 1 0.50 33.63 -17.99
CA MET A 1 -0.76 32.89 -17.76
C MET A 1 -0.85 32.46 -16.31
N ALA A 2 -1.97 32.78 -15.65
CA ALA A 2 -2.21 32.44 -14.25
C ALA A 2 -2.53 30.94 -14.06
N TYR A 3 -2.07 30.36 -12.96
CA TYR A 3 -2.50 29.03 -12.50
C TYR A 3 -3.99 29.05 -12.17
N TYR A 4 -4.63 27.87 -12.15
CA TYR A 4 -6.04 27.74 -11.81
C TYR A 4 -6.30 28.15 -10.35
N PHE A 5 -7.36 28.92 -10.12
CA PHE A 5 -7.99 29.18 -8.83
C PHE A 5 -9.51 29.29 -9.05
N PRO A 6 -10.37 28.69 -8.21
CA PRO A 6 -11.81 28.65 -8.46
C PRO A 6 -12.49 30.00 -8.24
N ASP A 7 -13.42 30.35 -9.14
CA ASP A 7 -14.13 31.64 -9.11
C ASP A 7 -14.95 31.82 -7.82
N TYR A 8 -15.56 30.75 -7.30
CA TYR A 8 -16.35 30.79 -6.07
C TYR A 8 -15.51 31.13 -4.82
N ALA A 9 -14.19 31.01 -4.88
CA ALA A 9 -13.28 31.30 -3.76
C ALA A 9 -12.62 32.68 -3.85
N GLN A 10 -12.81 33.44 -4.93
CA GLN A 10 -12.13 34.73 -5.15
C GLN A 10 -12.46 35.78 -4.08
N LYS A 11 -13.67 35.74 -3.50
CA LYS A 11 -14.14 36.68 -2.47
C LYS A 11 -13.98 36.14 -1.05
N THR A 12 -13.09 35.17 -0.86
CA THR A 12 -12.84 34.53 0.44
C THR A 12 -11.38 34.71 0.84
N TRP A 13 -11.06 34.46 2.12
CA TRP A 13 -9.69 34.52 2.63
C TRP A 13 -8.73 33.59 1.85
N TYR A 14 -9.23 32.50 1.26
CA TYR A 14 -8.45 31.61 0.38
C TYR A 14 -7.78 32.33 -0.79
N SER A 15 -8.39 33.39 -1.32
CA SER A 15 -7.79 34.15 -2.42
C SER A 15 -6.55 34.91 -1.95
N GLN A 16 -6.55 35.38 -0.70
CA GLN A 16 -5.41 36.09 -0.10
C GLN A 16 -4.25 35.12 0.14
N GLU A 17 -4.52 33.96 0.73
CA GLU A 17 -3.51 32.91 0.91
C GLU A 17 -2.94 32.41 -0.40
N TYR A 18 -3.80 32.14 -1.39
CA TYR A 18 -3.37 31.69 -2.70
C TYR A 18 -2.49 32.74 -3.41
N ALA A 19 -2.79 34.03 -3.22
CA ALA A 19 -1.99 35.12 -3.77
C ALA A 19 -0.58 35.17 -3.19
N GLN A 20 -0.39 34.78 -1.93
CA GLN A 20 0.92 34.69 -1.29
C GLN A 20 1.77 33.51 -1.79
N LEU A 21 1.17 32.52 -2.46
CA LEU A 21 1.91 31.39 -3.01
C LEU A 21 2.77 31.80 -4.20
N SER A 22 4.01 31.34 -4.22
CA SER A 22 4.91 31.43 -5.38
C SER A 22 4.39 30.60 -6.55
N ALA A 23 4.92 30.87 -7.75
CA ALA A 23 4.57 30.10 -8.96
C ALA A 23 4.90 28.60 -8.85
N VAL A 24 5.91 28.23 -8.05
CA VAL A 24 6.28 26.83 -7.80
C VAL A 24 5.26 26.17 -6.89
N GLU A 25 4.87 26.83 -5.80
CA GLU A 25 3.89 26.32 -4.83
C GLU A 25 2.51 26.17 -5.45
N ARG A 26 2.07 27.13 -6.28
CA ARG A 26 0.83 27.00 -7.06
C ARG A 26 0.89 25.78 -7.99
N GLY A 27 2.04 25.52 -8.60
CA GLY A 27 2.28 24.31 -9.38
C GLY A 27 2.19 23.02 -8.55
N MET A 28 2.74 23.02 -7.34
CA MET A 28 2.69 21.89 -6.40
C MET A 28 1.25 21.59 -5.97
N LEU A 29 0.50 22.62 -5.61
CA LEU A 29 -0.92 22.52 -5.26
C LEU A 29 -1.72 21.84 -6.39
N LEU A 30 -1.59 22.34 -7.61
CA LEU A 30 -2.32 21.74 -8.74
C LEU A 30 -1.91 20.29 -8.96
N ARG A 31 -0.61 19.97 -8.95
CA ARG A 31 -0.13 18.58 -9.15
C ARG A 31 -0.72 17.62 -8.13
N GLU A 32 -0.83 18.03 -6.87
CA GLU A 32 -1.43 17.20 -5.83
C GLU A 32 -2.93 17.05 -6.04
N PHE A 33 -3.62 18.17 -6.26
CA PHE A 33 -5.07 18.20 -6.43
C PHE A 33 -5.54 17.33 -7.60
N ILE A 34 -4.84 17.39 -8.74
CA ILE A 34 -5.20 16.61 -9.93
C ILE A 34 -4.50 15.24 -10.00
N GLY A 35 -3.86 14.78 -8.91
CA GLY A 35 -2.94 13.63 -8.83
C GLY A 35 -3.18 12.48 -9.81
N VAL A 36 -4.34 11.82 -9.78
CA VAL A 36 -4.66 10.71 -10.72
C VAL A 36 -4.67 11.15 -12.19
N THR A 37 -5.22 12.33 -12.48
CA THR A 37 -5.24 12.90 -13.83
C THR A 37 -3.84 13.31 -14.29
N TYR A 38 -3.02 13.77 -13.35
CA TYR A 38 -1.61 14.07 -13.58
C TYR A 38 -0.80 12.81 -13.89
N ARG A 39 -0.97 11.73 -13.10
CA ARG A 39 -0.32 10.43 -13.32
C ARG A 39 -0.74 9.80 -14.66
N ARG A 40 -1.98 10.06 -15.10
CA ARG A 40 -2.53 9.64 -16.41
C ARG A 40 -2.43 10.70 -17.50
N ARG A 41 -1.57 11.72 -17.37
CA ARG A 41 -1.45 12.83 -18.34
C ARG A 41 -1.37 12.33 -19.79
N PHE A 42 -0.64 11.25 -20.04
CA PHE A 42 -0.49 10.70 -21.39
C PHE A 42 -1.78 10.09 -21.97
N GLN A 43 -2.67 9.56 -21.15
CA GLN A 43 -3.98 9.05 -21.60
C GLN A 43 -5.03 10.16 -21.64
N PHE A 44 -5.02 11.05 -20.65
CA PHE A 44 -5.97 12.16 -20.55
C PHE A 44 -5.77 13.18 -21.67
N PHE A 45 -4.52 13.43 -22.06
CA PHE A 45 -4.17 14.41 -23.08
C PHE A 45 -3.94 13.81 -24.47
N LYS A 46 -4.02 12.48 -24.65
CA LYS A 46 -3.88 11.79 -25.96
C LYS A 46 -4.84 12.27 -27.05
N ARG A 47 -5.92 12.98 -26.68
CA ARG A 47 -6.93 13.55 -27.59
C ARG A 47 -6.64 15.00 -28.03
N ASN A 48 -5.63 15.65 -27.44
CA ASN A 48 -5.26 17.02 -27.78
C ASN A 48 -3.91 16.98 -28.51
N ASP A 49 -3.87 17.44 -29.75
CA ASP A 49 -2.68 17.47 -30.59
C ASP A 49 -1.60 18.39 -29.98
N PHE A 50 -0.37 17.91 -29.81
CA PHE A 50 0.69 18.67 -29.12
C PHE A 50 1.89 18.96 -30.01
N HIS A 51 1.85 20.09 -30.70
CA HIS A 51 3.03 20.63 -31.39
C HIS A 51 3.95 21.49 -30.50
N GLN A 52 3.64 21.72 -29.20
CA GLN A 52 4.50 22.48 -28.27
C GLN A 52 4.41 22.03 -26.78
N PRO A 53 5.34 21.21 -26.25
CA PRO A 53 5.19 20.54 -24.95
C PRO A 53 5.23 21.45 -23.71
N TYR A 54 6.00 22.55 -23.72
CA TYR A 54 6.16 23.40 -22.54
C TYR A 54 4.99 24.38 -22.31
N ARG A 55 4.43 24.96 -23.38
CA ARG A 55 3.20 25.79 -23.29
C ARG A 55 1.97 24.94 -22.99
N ALA A 56 1.94 23.70 -23.49
CA ALA A 56 0.88 22.74 -23.19
C ALA A 56 0.81 22.37 -21.70
N PHE A 57 1.94 22.20 -21.00
CA PHE A 57 1.94 21.67 -19.64
C PHE A 57 1.15 22.54 -18.63
N LYS A 58 1.40 23.85 -18.58
CA LYS A 58 0.67 24.75 -17.65
C LYS A 58 -0.82 24.84 -18.00
N ASN A 59 -1.15 24.88 -19.29
CA ASN A 59 -2.54 24.88 -19.76
C ASN A 59 -3.25 23.57 -19.43
N ASN A 60 -2.56 22.45 -19.57
CA ASN A 60 -3.04 21.11 -19.23
C ASN A 60 -3.35 20.99 -17.73
N LEU A 61 -2.46 21.49 -16.86
CA LEU A 61 -2.73 21.56 -15.41
C LEU A 61 -3.97 22.39 -15.11
N LYS A 62 -4.10 23.57 -15.72
CA LYS A 62 -5.26 24.45 -15.53
C LYS A 62 -6.57 23.78 -15.97
N LEU A 63 -6.58 23.17 -17.15
CA LEU A 63 -7.75 22.48 -17.70
C LEU A 63 -8.16 21.27 -16.85
N ALA A 64 -7.19 20.46 -16.45
CA ALA A 64 -7.42 19.32 -15.56
C ALA A 64 -7.96 19.79 -14.19
N ALA A 65 -7.37 20.84 -13.61
CA ALA A 65 -7.81 21.38 -12.33
C ALA A 65 -9.24 21.94 -12.39
N CYS A 66 -9.57 22.71 -13.43
CA CYS A 66 -10.93 23.22 -13.63
C CYS A 66 -11.95 22.08 -13.78
N ARG A 67 -11.63 21.02 -14.52
CA ARG A 67 -12.49 19.84 -14.65
C ARG A 67 -12.66 19.12 -13.31
N GLN A 68 -11.56 18.92 -12.58
CA GLN A 68 -11.60 18.17 -11.32
C GLN A 68 -12.27 18.95 -10.20
N ASP A 69 -12.09 20.27 -10.10
CA ASP A 69 -12.77 21.10 -9.12
C ASP A 69 -14.29 21.03 -9.26
N LYS A 70 -14.82 20.96 -10.49
CA LYS A 70 -16.25 20.73 -10.74
C LYS A 70 -16.73 19.35 -10.29
N LYS A 71 -15.88 18.32 -10.39
CA LYS A 71 -16.20 16.93 -10.01
C LYS A 71 -16.05 16.70 -8.51
N PHE A 72 -14.98 17.21 -7.91
CA PHE A 72 -14.53 16.94 -6.54
C PHE A 72 -15.17 17.90 -5.54
N GLN A 73 -16.49 17.91 -5.58
CA GLN A 73 -17.34 18.57 -4.59
C GLN A 73 -18.12 17.50 -3.83
N LEU A 74 -17.97 17.48 -2.51
CA LEU A 74 -18.77 16.57 -1.68
C LEU A 74 -20.25 16.89 -1.84
N SER A 75 -21.08 15.87 -2.09
CA SER A 75 -22.52 16.08 -2.22
C SER A 75 -23.13 16.58 -0.91
N LYS A 76 -24.22 17.35 -0.97
CA LYS A 76 -24.95 17.80 0.23
C LYS A 76 -25.44 16.63 1.09
N HIS A 77 -25.75 15.48 0.47
CA HIS A 77 -26.16 14.28 1.19
C HIS A 77 -25.03 13.74 2.07
N ILE A 78 -23.82 13.59 1.50
CA ILE A 78 -22.64 13.15 2.24
C ILE A 78 -22.23 14.16 3.31
N TRP A 79 -22.37 15.46 3.01
CA TRP A 79 -22.07 16.53 3.97
C TRP A 79 -22.93 16.49 5.25
N ARG A 80 -24.09 15.83 5.22
CA ARG A 80 -24.97 15.71 6.39
C ARG A 80 -24.66 14.50 7.28
N LYS A 81 -23.72 13.63 6.86
CA LYS A 81 -23.32 12.41 7.58
C LYS A 81 -22.36 12.76 8.73
N LYS A 82 -22.92 13.18 9.87
CA LYS A 82 -22.16 13.80 10.98
C LYS A 82 -21.05 12.94 11.55
N GLU A 83 -21.24 11.62 11.63
CA GLU A 83 -20.23 10.71 12.20
C GLU A 83 -19.15 10.33 11.17
N GLN A 84 -19.53 10.16 9.91
CA GLN A 84 -18.63 9.71 8.85
C GLN A 84 -17.81 10.87 8.29
N LEU A 85 -18.39 12.06 8.17
CA LEU A 85 -17.77 13.20 7.53
C LEU A 85 -16.41 13.57 8.15
N PRO A 86 -16.27 13.78 9.48
CA PRO A 86 -14.98 14.12 10.07
C PRO A 86 -13.91 13.05 9.84
N ALA A 87 -14.27 11.76 10.00
CA ALA A 87 -13.35 10.65 9.82
C ALA A 87 -12.81 10.57 8.37
N TYR A 88 -13.67 10.72 7.37
CA TYR A 88 -13.22 10.74 5.98
C TYR A 88 -12.45 12.02 5.63
N LEU A 89 -12.84 13.19 6.16
CA LEU A 89 -12.09 14.44 5.94
C LEU A 89 -10.67 14.34 6.49
N GLU A 90 -10.48 13.73 7.64
CA GLU A 90 -9.15 13.47 8.19
C GLU A 90 -8.32 12.61 7.25
N LEU A 91 -8.85 11.48 6.76
CA LEU A 91 -8.14 10.66 5.78
C LEU A 91 -7.74 11.48 4.54
N ILE A 92 -8.62 12.36 4.07
CA ILE A 92 -8.33 13.26 2.94
C ILE A 92 -7.18 14.21 3.25
N PHE A 93 -7.24 14.90 4.39
CA PHE A 93 -6.19 15.84 4.81
C PHE A 93 -4.85 15.15 5.00
N ARG A 94 -4.81 13.99 5.67
CA ARG A 94 -3.59 13.20 5.89
C ARG A 94 -2.91 12.84 4.56
N HIS A 95 -3.67 12.39 3.57
CA HIS A 95 -3.15 12.07 2.24
C HIS A 95 -2.63 13.29 1.49
N TYR A 96 -3.32 14.44 1.57
CA TYR A 96 -2.80 15.67 0.97
C TYR A 96 -1.52 16.16 1.64
N VAL A 97 -1.45 16.14 2.97
CA VAL A 97 -0.24 16.50 3.73
C VAL A 97 0.93 15.60 3.30
N LEU A 98 0.74 14.28 3.32
CA LEU A 98 1.74 13.32 2.84
C LEU A 98 2.20 13.67 1.41
N GLY A 99 1.26 13.96 0.51
CA GLY A 99 1.59 14.30 -0.86
C GLY A 99 2.41 15.58 -1.02
N PHE A 100 2.16 16.59 -0.19
CA PHE A 100 2.97 17.81 -0.17
C PHE A 100 4.36 17.59 0.41
N VAL A 101 4.50 16.77 1.46
CA VAL A 101 5.82 16.37 1.98
C VAL A 101 6.63 15.67 0.89
N VAL A 102 6.04 14.77 0.11
CA VAL A 102 6.71 14.14 -1.05
C VAL A 102 7.20 15.17 -2.07
N GLN A 103 6.38 16.18 -2.38
CA GLN A 103 6.78 17.22 -3.32
C GLN A 103 7.88 18.14 -2.77
N LEU A 104 7.87 18.41 -1.46
CA LEU A 104 8.92 19.20 -0.79
C LEU A 104 10.24 18.43 -0.73
N LEU A 105 10.22 17.13 -0.40
CA LEU A 105 11.40 16.25 -0.48
C LEU A 105 12.00 16.25 -1.87
N ARG A 106 11.17 16.15 -2.91
CA ARG A 106 11.63 16.22 -4.31
C ARG A 106 12.31 17.55 -4.63
N LYS A 107 11.83 18.66 -4.07
CA LYS A 107 12.44 19.99 -4.26
C LYS A 107 13.83 20.08 -3.63
N GLN A 108 14.07 19.39 -2.52
CA GLN A 108 15.36 19.38 -1.82
C GLN A 108 16.44 18.56 -2.56
N GLN A 109 16.05 17.66 -3.48
CA GLN A 109 16.98 16.83 -4.26
C GLN A 109 18.00 16.08 -3.39
N LEU A 110 17.53 15.50 -2.28
CA LEU A 110 18.39 14.82 -1.32
C LEU A 110 19.07 13.58 -1.94
N PRO A 111 20.42 13.51 -1.96
CA PRO A 111 21.15 12.39 -2.56
C PRO A 111 20.84 11.03 -1.94
N GLN A 112 20.33 10.99 -0.70
CA GLN A 112 19.97 9.77 0.02
C GLN A 112 18.73 9.08 -0.57
N LEU A 113 17.90 9.80 -1.34
CA LEU A 113 16.64 9.31 -1.90
C LEU A 113 16.83 8.89 -3.36
N GLN A 114 17.81 8.00 -3.59
CA GLN A 114 18.09 7.49 -4.92
C GLN A 114 16.98 6.55 -5.42
N GLN A 115 16.67 6.69 -6.70
CA GLN A 115 15.72 5.82 -7.38
C GLN A 115 16.39 4.50 -7.73
N GLU A 116 15.66 3.41 -7.57
CA GLU A 116 16.09 2.09 -8.00
C GLU A 116 15.65 1.84 -9.45
N GLU A 117 16.58 1.32 -10.25
CA GLU A 117 16.29 1.00 -11.65
C GLU A 117 15.18 -0.05 -11.76
N GLY A 118 14.25 0.15 -12.69
CA GLY A 118 13.12 -0.76 -12.92
C GLY A 118 12.02 -0.69 -11.86
N CYS A 119 12.18 0.11 -10.80
CA CYS A 119 11.22 0.24 -9.70
C CYS A 119 10.41 1.54 -9.76
N TYR A 120 9.40 1.66 -8.90
CA TYR A 120 8.59 2.87 -8.80
C TYR A 120 9.44 4.07 -8.35
N PRO A 121 9.62 5.10 -9.19
CA PRO A 121 10.63 6.14 -8.97
C PRO A 121 10.34 7.05 -7.76
N ASP A 122 9.08 7.12 -7.33
CA ASP A 122 8.68 7.94 -6.19
C ASP A 122 8.73 7.16 -4.86
N ALA A 123 9.01 5.86 -4.88
CA ALA A 123 9.01 5.03 -3.66
C ALA A 123 9.91 5.59 -2.54
N PRO A 124 11.18 5.99 -2.80
CA PRO A 124 12.04 6.55 -1.75
C PRO A 124 11.50 7.86 -1.16
N LEU A 125 10.92 8.71 -2.01
CA LEU A 125 10.31 9.98 -1.57
C LEU A 125 9.08 9.73 -0.71
N VAL A 126 8.26 8.74 -1.06
CA VAL A 126 7.06 8.41 -0.29
C VAL A 126 7.42 7.77 1.04
N LEU A 127 8.44 6.90 1.10
CA LEU A 127 8.89 6.35 2.37
C LEU A 127 9.42 7.44 3.30
N ALA A 128 10.30 8.32 2.81
CA ALA A 128 10.77 9.45 3.60
C ALA A 128 9.64 10.40 4.02
N ALA A 129 8.62 10.60 3.19
CA ALA A 129 7.46 11.40 3.58
C ALA A 129 6.64 10.72 4.69
N LEU A 130 6.49 9.39 4.65
CA LEU A 130 5.84 8.63 5.71
C LEU A 130 6.65 8.67 7.02
N GLU A 131 7.98 8.56 6.96
CA GLU A 131 8.87 8.71 8.11
C GLU A 131 8.71 10.08 8.78
N TRP A 132 8.64 11.12 7.96
CA TRP A 132 8.37 12.47 8.46
C TRP A 132 6.97 12.54 9.09
N PHE A 133 5.95 12.02 8.41
CA PHE A 133 4.57 12.06 8.86
C PHE A 133 4.41 11.37 10.23
N VAL A 134 4.88 10.14 10.36
CA VAL A 134 4.77 9.35 11.59
C VAL A 134 5.52 10.01 12.74
N ALA A 135 6.66 10.65 12.47
CA ALA A 135 7.42 11.38 13.50
C ALA A 135 6.74 12.66 14.00
N HIS A 136 5.74 13.19 13.28
CA HIS A 136 4.98 14.38 13.64
C HIS A 136 3.48 14.08 13.78
N GLU A 137 3.11 12.81 14.02
CA GLU A 137 1.72 12.34 13.99
C GLU A 137 0.81 13.15 14.91
N ASP A 138 1.24 13.41 16.16
CA ASP A 138 0.44 14.13 17.15
C ASP A 138 0.17 15.58 16.72
N GLU A 139 1.21 16.27 16.23
CA GLU A 139 1.08 17.65 15.75
C GLU A 139 0.20 17.70 14.49
N ILE A 140 0.41 16.78 13.54
CA ILE A 140 -0.40 16.69 12.33
C ILE A 140 -1.86 16.39 12.69
N ALA A 141 -2.13 15.49 13.63
CA ALA A 141 -3.48 15.13 14.05
C ALA A 141 -4.22 16.36 14.59
N ALA A 142 -3.58 17.12 15.50
CA ALA A 142 -4.15 18.34 16.06
C ALA A 142 -4.42 19.41 14.97
N GLN A 143 -3.45 19.63 14.08
CA GLN A 143 -3.59 20.62 12.99
C GLN A 143 -4.66 20.20 11.98
N VAL A 144 -4.74 18.92 11.63
CA VAL A 144 -5.77 18.36 10.73
C VAL A 144 -7.15 18.50 11.35
N GLU A 145 -7.32 18.21 12.65
CA GLU A 145 -8.58 18.41 13.36
C GLU A 145 -9.02 19.88 13.31
N GLN A 146 -8.10 20.83 13.53
CA GLN A 146 -8.39 22.26 13.38
C GLN A 146 -8.85 22.60 11.95
N GLN A 147 -8.18 22.07 10.91
CA GLN A 147 -8.60 22.31 9.53
C GLN A 147 -9.98 21.72 9.21
N ILE A 148 -10.30 20.54 9.74
CA ILE A 148 -11.62 19.92 9.63
C ILE A 148 -12.68 20.84 10.25
N ASN A 149 -12.45 21.32 11.47
CA ASN A 149 -13.37 22.21 12.16
C ASN A 149 -13.63 23.52 11.38
N CYS A 150 -12.58 24.13 10.82
CA CYS A 150 -12.73 25.31 9.95
C CYS A 150 -13.57 25.00 8.69
N VAL A 151 -13.28 23.88 8.02
CA VAL A 151 -14.00 23.45 6.81
C VAL A 151 -15.48 23.19 7.09
N LEU A 152 -15.79 22.56 8.22
CA LEU A 152 -17.16 22.31 8.65
C LEU A 152 -17.90 23.60 8.97
N HIS A 153 -17.26 24.52 9.71
CA HIS A 153 -17.83 25.83 10.04
C HIS A 153 -18.12 26.67 8.79
N GLU A 154 -17.22 26.66 7.81
CA GLU A 154 -17.40 27.38 6.53
C GLU A 154 -18.41 26.71 5.59
N GLY A 155 -18.85 25.47 5.86
CA GLY A 155 -19.66 24.69 4.92
C GLY A 155 -18.93 24.39 3.60
N CYS A 156 -17.60 24.37 3.62
CA CYS A 156 -16.75 24.23 2.45
C CYS A 156 -16.74 22.77 1.98
N ARG A 157 -17.30 22.47 0.80
CA ARG A 157 -17.41 21.09 0.24
C ARG A 157 -16.36 20.75 -0.82
N SER A 158 -15.41 21.65 -1.04
CA SER A 158 -14.46 21.57 -2.15
C SER A 158 -13.15 20.91 -1.75
N LEU A 159 -12.80 19.81 -2.40
CA LEU A 159 -11.51 19.15 -2.20
C LEU A 159 -10.33 20.03 -2.68
N TYR A 160 -10.55 20.94 -3.62
CA TYR A 160 -9.52 21.90 -4.03
C TYR A 160 -9.10 22.79 -2.84
N LEU A 161 -10.08 23.28 -2.08
CA LEU A 161 -9.82 24.12 -0.92
C LEU A 161 -9.24 23.32 0.25
N TYR A 162 -9.58 22.03 0.39
CA TYR A 162 -8.91 21.15 1.36
C TYR A 162 -7.44 20.94 1.00
N CYS A 163 -7.16 20.74 -0.29
CA CYS A 163 -5.80 20.62 -0.82
C CYS A 163 -5.00 21.91 -0.57
N LEU A 164 -5.60 23.10 -0.74
CA LEU A 164 -4.96 24.37 -0.41
C LEU A 164 -4.66 24.50 1.09
N ARG A 165 -5.61 24.19 1.98
CA ARG A 165 -5.39 24.18 3.43
C ARG A 165 -4.27 23.22 3.82
N ALA A 166 -4.29 22.00 3.30
CA ALA A 166 -3.26 21.00 3.56
C ALA A 166 -1.87 21.46 3.09
N PHE A 167 -1.79 22.18 1.95
CA PHE A 167 -0.54 22.77 1.49
C PHE A 167 0.00 23.82 2.48
N LEU A 168 -0.86 24.75 2.90
CA LEU A 168 -0.48 25.83 3.83
C LEU A 168 -0.01 25.26 5.17
N LEU A 169 -0.74 24.26 5.70
CA LEU A 169 -0.38 23.51 6.91
C LEU A 169 0.97 22.80 6.75
N THR A 170 1.16 22.06 5.65
CA THR A 170 2.42 21.34 5.43
C THR A 170 3.59 22.32 5.32
N ARG A 171 3.39 23.46 4.66
CA ARG A 171 4.41 24.51 4.51
C ARG A 171 4.83 25.11 5.85
N SER A 172 3.93 25.27 6.80
CA SER A 172 4.27 25.83 8.11
C SER A 172 4.98 24.84 9.03
N MET A 173 4.74 23.53 8.84
CA MET A 173 5.31 22.48 9.69
C MET A 173 6.68 21.98 9.18
N VAL A 174 6.85 21.92 7.86
CA VAL A 174 8.04 21.30 7.26
C VAL A 174 9.24 22.25 7.29
N ASN A 175 10.35 21.76 7.84
CA ASN A 175 11.67 22.39 7.73
C ASN A 175 12.69 21.43 7.09
N ALA A 176 13.79 21.98 6.56
CA ALA A 176 14.78 21.19 5.81
C ALA A 176 15.46 20.10 6.64
N GLU A 177 15.72 20.36 7.92
CA GLU A 177 16.35 19.41 8.85
C GLU A 177 15.45 18.19 9.09
N SER A 178 14.18 18.41 9.38
CA SER A 178 13.20 17.33 9.59
C SER A 178 13.05 16.44 8.35
N LEU A 179 13.11 17.01 7.15
CA LEU A 179 13.08 16.26 5.90
C LEU A 179 14.37 15.44 5.68
N LEU A 180 15.52 16.00 6.03
CA LEU A 180 16.80 15.31 5.94
C LEU A 180 16.84 14.10 6.89
N LEU A 181 16.41 14.27 8.14
CA LEU A 181 16.31 13.18 9.11
C LEU A 181 15.38 12.07 8.63
N ALA A 182 14.23 12.44 8.05
CA ALA A 182 13.31 11.47 7.47
C ALA A 182 13.93 10.70 6.28
N ALA A 183 14.67 11.38 5.42
CA ALA A 183 15.39 10.76 4.31
C ALA A 183 16.52 9.83 4.80
N GLN A 184 17.24 10.20 5.86
CA GLN A 184 18.26 9.37 6.48
C GLN A 184 17.66 8.09 7.07
N ARG A 185 16.56 8.18 7.82
CA ARG A 185 15.84 7.01 8.36
C ARG A 185 15.35 6.05 7.27
N SER A 186 14.79 6.60 6.20
CA SER A 186 14.38 5.80 5.04
C SER A 186 15.57 5.08 4.41
N SER A 187 16.70 5.77 4.20
CA SER A 187 17.90 5.18 3.60
C SER A 187 18.56 4.12 4.49
N SER A 188 18.58 4.34 5.81
CA SER A 188 19.20 3.40 6.77
C SER A 188 18.46 2.08 6.90
N SER A 189 17.23 1.96 6.37
CA SER A 189 16.47 0.70 6.37
C SER A 189 16.93 -0.30 5.31
N ARG A 190 17.77 0.14 4.35
CA ARG A 190 18.24 -0.67 3.23
C ARG A 190 19.27 -1.70 3.67
N ILE A 191 19.19 -2.91 3.13
CA ILE A 191 20.12 -4.00 3.40
C ILE A 191 20.79 -4.59 2.14
N GLY A 192 20.42 -4.12 0.95
CA GLY A 192 20.78 -4.70 -0.34
C GLY A 192 19.74 -5.72 -0.83
N GLY A 193 19.96 -6.29 -2.00
CA GLY A 193 19.03 -7.22 -2.66
C GLY A 193 18.87 -6.91 -4.14
N GLU A 194 18.69 -7.95 -4.95
CA GLU A 194 18.50 -7.83 -6.39
C GLU A 194 17.05 -8.11 -6.84
N VAL A 195 16.27 -8.78 -5.98
CA VAL A 195 14.94 -9.30 -6.32
C VAL A 195 13.91 -8.19 -6.31
N PRO A 196 13.22 -7.89 -7.43
CA PRO A 196 12.13 -6.94 -7.42
C PRO A 196 10.94 -7.40 -6.57
N LEU A 197 10.46 -6.49 -5.71
CA LEU A 197 9.43 -6.73 -4.71
C LEU A 197 8.29 -5.71 -4.82
N GLY A 198 7.12 -6.12 -4.38
CA GLY A 198 5.96 -5.26 -4.26
C GLY A 198 5.00 -5.72 -3.17
N ALA A 199 4.12 -4.85 -2.71
CA ALA A 199 3.13 -5.17 -1.70
C ALA A 199 1.75 -4.58 -2.02
N GLU A 200 0.71 -5.32 -1.66
CA GLU A 200 -0.69 -4.87 -1.60
C GLU A 200 -1.15 -5.02 -0.15
N LEU A 201 -1.67 -3.95 0.44
CA LEU A 201 -2.06 -3.89 1.86
C LEU A 201 -3.55 -3.63 1.94
N GLU A 202 -4.28 -4.50 2.61
CA GLU A 202 -5.72 -4.37 2.81
C GLU A 202 -6.05 -3.97 4.26
N PHE A 203 -7.03 -3.08 4.40
CA PHE A 203 -7.51 -2.56 5.68
C PHE A 203 -9.04 -2.73 5.78
N SER A 204 -9.50 -3.11 6.97
CA SER A 204 -10.92 -3.27 7.26
C SER A 204 -11.21 -3.31 8.76
N ASN A 205 -12.13 -2.45 9.21
CA ASN A 205 -12.68 -2.49 10.58
C ASN A 205 -13.68 -3.64 10.80
N LEU A 206 -14.05 -4.38 9.74
CA LEU A 206 -14.92 -5.54 9.80
C LEU A 206 -14.16 -6.88 9.75
N GLY A 207 -12.83 -6.84 9.53
CA GLY A 207 -12.03 -8.03 9.26
C GLY A 207 -12.59 -8.81 8.07
N TYR A 208 -12.68 -10.15 8.22
CA TYR A 208 -13.20 -11.07 7.20
C TYR A 208 -14.61 -10.74 6.71
N ARG A 209 -15.42 -10.09 7.56
CA ARG A 209 -16.80 -9.72 7.24
C ARG A 209 -16.92 -8.61 6.21
N ALA A 210 -15.81 -8.00 5.78
CA ALA A 210 -15.83 -6.97 4.74
C ALA A 210 -16.13 -7.53 3.35
N ALA A 211 -15.80 -8.81 3.13
CA ALA A 211 -16.11 -9.50 1.89
C ALA A 211 -17.63 -9.42 1.59
N PHE A 212 -17.98 -9.29 0.32
CA PHE A 212 -19.37 -9.07 -0.09
C PHE A 212 -20.34 -10.13 0.45
N GLU A 213 -19.93 -11.40 0.46
CA GLU A 213 -20.74 -12.53 0.91
C GLU A 213 -21.22 -12.37 2.37
N HIS A 214 -20.40 -11.75 3.22
CA HIS A 214 -20.70 -11.56 4.64
C HIS A 214 -21.33 -10.21 4.95
N SER A 215 -21.17 -9.23 4.07
CA SER A 215 -21.58 -7.85 4.34
C SER A 215 -22.92 -7.46 3.72
N PHE A 216 -23.44 -8.26 2.79
CA PHE A 216 -24.71 -7.98 2.10
C PHE A 216 -25.87 -7.82 3.09
N GLY A 217 -26.46 -6.62 3.14
CA GLY A 217 -27.64 -6.31 3.98
C GLY A 217 -27.36 -6.13 5.47
N GLN A 218 -26.13 -6.31 5.94
CA GLN A 218 -25.76 -6.26 7.37
C GLN A 218 -24.92 -5.03 7.75
N HIS A 219 -24.82 -4.04 6.87
CA HIS A 219 -24.04 -2.83 7.14
C HIS A 219 -24.67 -2.03 8.29
N ARG A 220 -23.96 -1.93 9.41
CA ARG A 220 -24.20 -0.87 10.41
C ARG A 220 -23.71 0.44 9.79
N GLN A 221 -24.62 1.14 9.11
CA GLN A 221 -24.32 2.33 8.29
C GLN A 221 -23.69 3.49 9.08
N ASP A 222 -23.72 3.40 10.40
CA ASP A 222 -23.38 4.50 11.30
C ASP A 222 -21.89 4.50 11.71
N GLN A 223 -21.17 3.38 11.67
CA GLN A 223 -19.74 3.39 12.04
C GLN A 223 -18.83 3.97 10.94
N PRO A 224 -17.86 4.84 11.26
CA PRO A 224 -16.86 5.31 10.31
C PRO A 224 -16.09 4.16 9.66
N PHE A 225 -15.85 4.29 8.35
CA PHE A 225 -15.17 3.28 7.53
C PHE A 225 -15.84 1.89 7.51
N CYS A 226 -17.10 1.76 7.95
CA CYS A 226 -17.83 0.50 7.87
C CYS A 226 -17.90 0.01 6.41
N ASN A 227 -17.15 -1.05 6.12
CA ASN A 227 -16.92 -1.63 4.80
C ASN A 227 -16.54 -0.62 3.69
N PHE A 228 -16.05 0.57 4.05
CA PHE A 228 -15.75 1.64 3.10
C PHE A 228 -16.87 1.97 2.08
N ILE A 229 -18.14 1.83 2.45
CA ILE A 229 -19.28 2.08 1.53
C ILE A 229 -19.28 3.49 0.92
N TYR A 230 -18.67 4.47 1.59
CA TYR A 230 -18.55 5.85 1.11
C TYR A 230 -17.26 6.15 0.34
N PHE A 231 -16.40 5.16 0.05
CA PHE A 231 -15.10 5.33 -0.61
C PHE A 231 -15.15 6.23 -1.86
N HIS A 232 -16.03 5.91 -2.80
CA HIS A 232 -16.17 6.71 -4.04
C HIS A 232 -16.87 8.05 -3.81
N LYS A 233 -17.68 8.17 -2.76
CA LYS A 233 -18.42 9.40 -2.43
C LYS A 233 -17.52 10.47 -1.81
N PHE A 234 -16.41 10.04 -1.19
CA PHE A 234 -15.32 10.89 -0.70
C PHE A 234 -14.14 10.98 -1.67
N PHE A 235 -14.27 10.41 -2.88
CA PHE A 235 -13.23 10.45 -3.92
C PHE A 235 -11.89 9.84 -3.46
N LEU A 236 -11.91 8.83 -2.58
CA LEU A 236 -10.69 8.27 -2.02
C LEU A 236 -9.77 7.65 -3.08
N GLU A 237 -10.29 7.10 -4.17
CA GLU A 237 -9.49 6.64 -5.32
C GLU A 237 -8.59 7.75 -5.88
N ASP A 238 -9.12 8.97 -5.94
CA ASP A 238 -8.41 10.13 -6.50
C ASP A 238 -7.42 10.73 -5.49
N ILE A 239 -7.72 10.64 -4.20
CA ILE A 239 -6.93 11.25 -3.10
C ILE A 239 -5.77 10.36 -2.68
N THR A 240 -5.98 9.04 -2.66
CA THR A 240 -5.01 8.03 -2.19
C THR A 240 -4.08 7.54 -3.30
N TRP A 241 -3.98 8.30 -4.39
CA TRP A 241 -3.33 7.91 -5.64
C TRP A 241 -1.85 7.57 -5.53
N ARG A 242 -1.16 8.10 -4.51
CA ARG A 242 0.25 7.84 -4.21
C ARG A 242 0.50 6.41 -3.74
N PHE A 243 -0.48 5.84 -3.06
CA PHE A 243 -0.49 4.44 -2.65
C PHE A 243 -1.33 3.54 -3.58
N GLY A 244 -1.81 4.09 -4.69
CA GLY A 244 -2.65 3.33 -5.63
C GLY A 244 -3.96 2.85 -5.01
N GLY A 245 -4.56 3.65 -4.11
CA GLY A 245 -5.68 3.18 -3.31
C GLY A 245 -6.93 2.83 -4.12
N TYR A 246 -7.55 1.71 -3.77
CA TYR A 246 -8.81 1.25 -4.35
C TYR A 246 -9.67 0.49 -3.33
N LEU A 247 -10.90 0.19 -3.73
CA LEU A 247 -11.84 -0.60 -2.94
C LEU A 247 -11.93 -2.02 -3.53
N ASP A 248 -11.44 -3.03 -2.82
CA ASP A 248 -11.60 -4.42 -3.23
C ASP A 248 -12.89 -5.01 -2.66
N HIS A 249 -13.83 -5.28 -3.56
CA HIS A 249 -15.16 -5.78 -3.21
C HIS A 249 -15.22 -7.31 -3.10
N HIS A 250 -14.21 -8.05 -3.59
CA HIS A 250 -14.21 -9.52 -3.68
C HIS A 250 -15.42 -10.11 -4.45
N VAL A 251 -16.14 -9.33 -5.27
CA VAL A 251 -17.31 -9.79 -6.05
C VAL A 251 -16.91 -10.26 -7.45
N ARG A 252 -17.06 -11.56 -7.73
CA ARG A 252 -16.81 -12.13 -9.08
C ARG A 252 -17.88 -11.76 -10.12
N LEU A 253 -19.12 -11.49 -9.69
CA LEU A 253 -20.30 -11.29 -10.57
C LEU A 253 -20.69 -9.82 -10.81
N ARG A 254 -19.80 -8.85 -10.51
CA ARG A 254 -20.11 -7.41 -10.57
C ARG A 254 -20.64 -6.94 -11.93
N ARG A 255 -20.29 -7.63 -13.03
CA ARG A 255 -20.84 -7.34 -14.37
C ARG A 255 -22.38 -7.42 -14.43
N TYR A 256 -23.02 -8.11 -13.49
CA TYR A 256 -24.44 -8.44 -13.55
C TYR A 256 -25.28 -7.80 -12.44
N LEU A 257 -24.68 -7.14 -11.44
CA LEU A 257 -25.40 -6.56 -10.31
C LEU A 257 -24.89 -5.13 -9.99
N PRO A 258 -25.57 -4.08 -10.47
CA PRO A 258 -25.26 -2.70 -10.12
C PRO A 258 -25.82 -2.38 -8.73
N VAL A 259 -25.20 -2.88 -7.66
CA VAL A 259 -25.62 -2.55 -6.29
C VAL A 259 -24.82 -1.32 -5.82
N PRO A 260 -25.46 -0.17 -5.56
CA PRO A 260 -24.76 1.09 -5.24
C PRO A 260 -24.16 1.14 -3.82
N TRP A 261 -24.26 0.05 -3.05
CA TRP A 261 -23.88 -0.06 -1.64
C TRP A 261 -22.79 -1.11 -1.37
N ILE A 262 -22.13 -1.64 -2.40
CA ILE A 262 -21.10 -2.67 -2.23
C ILE A 262 -19.86 -2.01 -1.63
N GLY A 263 -19.60 -2.31 -0.35
CA GLY A 263 -18.36 -2.01 0.32
C GLY A 263 -17.25 -3.02 0.00
N GLY A 264 -16.13 -2.93 0.71
CA GLY A 264 -15.02 -3.86 0.57
C GLY A 264 -13.82 -3.47 1.43
N PHE A 265 -12.71 -4.15 1.18
CA PHE A 265 -11.42 -3.82 1.76
C PHE A 265 -10.86 -2.55 1.15
N PHE A 266 -10.39 -1.64 2.00
CA PHE A 266 -9.61 -0.51 1.53
C PHE A 266 -8.18 -0.98 1.26
N GLU A 267 -7.80 -1.02 0.00
CA GLU A 267 -6.49 -1.53 -0.42
C GLU A 267 -5.55 -0.39 -0.82
N TYR A 268 -4.30 -0.46 -0.37
CA TYR A 268 -3.18 0.22 -1.02
C TYR A 268 -2.40 -0.74 -1.90
N ASN A 269 -2.30 -0.39 -3.17
CA ASN A 269 -1.56 -1.15 -4.13
C ASN A 269 -0.26 -0.44 -4.51
N LEU A 270 0.82 -0.82 -3.84
CA LEU A 270 2.11 -0.15 -3.97
C LEU A 270 2.84 -0.51 -5.28
N VAL A 271 2.30 -1.48 -6.05
CA VAL A 271 2.92 -2.04 -7.25
C VAL A 271 2.26 -1.54 -8.54
N ARG A 272 1.02 -1.05 -8.47
CA ARG A 272 0.22 -0.75 -9.67
C ARG A 272 0.28 0.73 -10.07
N ILE A 273 0.35 0.96 -11.37
CA ILE A 273 0.43 2.32 -11.96
C ILE A 273 -0.84 2.69 -12.71
N ASP A 274 -1.58 1.71 -13.21
CA ASP A 274 -2.76 1.93 -14.04
C ASP A 274 -3.99 1.15 -13.56
N TYR A 275 -5.15 1.78 -13.75
CA TYR A 275 -6.46 1.19 -13.43
C TYR A 275 -6.94 0.11 -14.42
N PRO A 276 -6.56 0.14 -15.72
CA PRO A 276 -6.80 -1.00 -16.61
C PRO A 276 -6.11 -2.31 -16.19
N ARG A 277 -5.31 -2.30 -15.10
CA ARG A 277 -4.61 -3.47 -14.53
C ARG A 277 -3.64 -4.11 -15.53
N ARG A 278 -3.04 -3.32 -16.41
CA ARG A 278 -2.12 -3.84 -17.45
C ARG A 278 -0.67 -3.69 -17.03
N PHE A 279 -0.35 -2.72 -16.19
CA PHE A 279 1.01 -2.35 -15.86
C PHE A 279 1.25 -2.36 -14.35
N SER A 280 2.35 -2.99 -13.96
CA SER A 280 2.83 -3.01 -12.57
C SER A 280 4.32 -2.75 -12.56
N LEU A 281 4.78 -1.98 -11.59
CA LEU A 281 6.19 -1.79 -11.29
C LEU A 281 6.49 -2.29 -9.89
N PRO A 282 7.59 -3.03 -9.69
CA PRO A 282 8.05 -3.32 -8.34
C PRO A 282 8.27 -2.02 -7.57
N LEU A 283 8.02 -2.06 -6.26
CA LEU A 283 8.22 -0.92 -5.37
C LEU A 283 9.71 -0.69 -5.11
N THR A 284 10.46 -1.77 -4.91
CA THR A 284 11.89 -1.78 -4.56
C THR A 284 12.48 -3.16 -4.85
N ARG A 285 13.81 -3.28 -4.86
CA ARG A 285 14.54 -4.54 -4.78
C ARG A 285 15.07 -4.85 -3.37
N ASP A 286 14.96 -3.88 -2.46
CA ASP A 286 15.50 -3.98 -1.11
C ASP A 286 14.41 -4.45 -0.11
N PRO A 287 14.60 -5.60 0.55
CA PRO A 287 13.62 -6.16 1.47
C PRO A 287 13.52 -5.36 2.79
N GLY A 288 14.61 -4.72 3.23
CA GLY A 288 14.61 -3.84 4.40
C GLY A 288 13.82 -2.56 4.13
N PHE A 289 13.99 -1.99 2.93
CA PHE A 289 13.18 -0.86 2.46
C PHE A 289 11.69 -1.22 2.42
N LEU A 290 11.32 -2.37 1.83
CA LEU A 290 9.92 -2.79 1.76
C LEU A 290 9.33 -3.03 3.16
N ALA A 291 10.09 -3.68 4.05
CA ALA A 291 9.66 -3.93 5.42
C ALA A 291 9.34 -2.64 6.17
N ARG A 292 10.23 -1.64 6.05
CA ARG A 292 10.01 -0.32 6.65
C ARG A 292 8.82 0.39 6.01
N TYR A 293 8.66 0.28 4.69
CA TYR A 293 7.52 0.86 3.98
C TYR A 293 6.18 0.30 4.48
N ILE A 294 6.07 -1.03 4.63
CA ILE A 294 4.87 -1.68 5.17
C ILE A 294 4.55 -1.16 6.56
N GLN A 295 5.54 -1.14 7.46
CA GLN A 295 5.36 -0.62 8.83
C GLN A 295 4.84 0.82 8.81
N MET A 296 5.48 1.69 8.02
CA MET A 296 5.11 3.11 7.95
C MET A 296 3.71 3.33 7.35
N VAL A 297 3.29 2.54 6.36
CA VAL A 297 1.92 2.58 5.83
C VAL A 297 0.91 2.12 6.88
N VAL A 298 1.20 1.08 7.65
CA VAL A 298 0.31 0.62 8.72
C VAL A 298 0.16 1.69 9.82
N MET A 299 1.25 2.35 10.20
CA MET A 299 1.23 3.46 11.16
C MET A 299 0.46 4.67 10.64
N PHE A 300 0.64 5.02 9.36
CA PHE A 300 -0.08 6.12 8.73
C PHE A 300 -1.61 5.92 8.74
N ASN A 301 -2.09 4.67 8.72
CA ASN A 301 -3.51 4.32 8.75
C ASN A 301 -3.97 3.86 10.14
N HIS A 302 -3.76 4.69 11.16
CA HIS A 302 -4.05 4.32 12.55
C HIS A 302 -5.55 4.07 12.81
N ARG A 303 -6.47 4.75 12.08
CA ARG A 303 -7.94 4.62 12.26
C ARG A 303 -8.60 3.42 11.59
N VAL A 304 -7.87 2.69 10.76
CA VAL A 304 -8.39 1.54 10.03
C VAL A 304 -7.57 0.31 10.39
N ALA A 305 -8.23 -0.74 10.85
CA ALA A 305 -7.53 -1.95 11.24
C ALA A 305 -6.83 -2.59 10.02
N PRO A 306 -5.55 -2.99 10.14
CA PRO A 306 -4.90 -3.80 9.11
C PRO A 306 -5.62 -5.14 8.99
N HIS A 307 -5.69 -5.68 7.78
CA HIS A 307 -6.38 -6.94 7.52
C HIS A 307 -5.53 -7.97 6.78
N SER A 308 -5.00 -7.65 5.60
CA SER A 308 -4.21 -8.62 4.84
C SER A 308 -3.04 -7.97 4.11
N LEU A 309 -2.02 -8.78 3.82
CA LEU A 309 -0.84 -8.38 3.08
C LEU A 309 -0.61 -9.36 1.94
N HIS A 310 -0.46 -8.84 0.74
CA HIS A 310 -0.04 -9.61 -0.42
C HIS A 310 1.38 -9.18 -0.80
N LEU A 311 2.34 -10.11 -0.73
CA LEU A 311 3.71 -9.84 -1.15
C LEU A 311 3.97 -10.41 -2.54
N ASN A 312 4.42 -9.54 -3.44
CA ASN A 312 4.79 -9.87 -4.80
C ASN A 312 6.31 -9.99 -4.89
N VAL A 313 6.80 -11.17 -5.25
CA VAL A 313 8.23 -11.47 -5.39
C VAL A 313 8.49 -11.91 -6.82
N GLU A 314 9.30 -11.15 -7.55
CA GLU A 314 9.66 -11.49 -8.91
C GLU A 314 10.57 -12.73 -8.98
N CYS A 315 10.43 -13.50 -10.04
CA CYS A 315 11.10 -14.77 -10.22
C CYS A 315 12.31 -14.58 -11.11
N LEU A 316 13.45 -14.31 -10.49
CA LEU A 316 14.70 -14.16 -11.22
C LEU A 316 15.25 -15.52 -11.67
N GLY A 317 16.03 -15.50 -12.76
CA GLY A 317 16.83 -16.66 -13.22
C GLY A 317 16.00 -17.89 -13.58
N VAL A 318 14.77 -17.72 -14.08
CA VAL A 318 13.98 -18.83 -14.64
C VAL A 318 14.52 -19.12 -16.04
N ALA A 319 15.64 -19.83 -16.14
CA ALA A 319 15.92 -20.55 -17.38
C ALA A 319 14.77 -21.55 -17.57
N LYS A 320 14.19 -21.63 -18.78
CA LYS A 320 13.09 -22.55 -19.13
C LYS A 320 13.40 -24.04 -18.88
N THR A 321 14.62 -24.35 -18.44
CA THR A 321 15.20 -25.69 -18.30
C THR A 321 15.64 -26.03 -16.87
N ASP A 322 15.37 -25.19 -15.87
CA ASP A 322 15.89 -25.40 -14.50
C ASP A 322 15.01 -26.40 -13.71
N ASP A 323 15.14 -27.68 -14.09
CA ASP A 323 14.43 -28.85 -13.52
C ASP A 323 14.83 -29.16 -12.06
N LEU A 324 15.75 -28.37 -11.49
CA LEU A 324 16.29 -28.51 -10.13
C LEU A 324 15.39 -27.87 -9.06
N ARG A 325 14.41 -27.03 -9.43
CA ARG A 325 13.49 -26.42 -8.46
C ARG A 325 12.47 -27.44 -7.97
N LYS A 326 12.40 -27.61 -6.65
CA LYS A 326 11.48 -28.56 -6.02
C LYS A 326 10.10 -27.94 -5.86
N ALA A 327 9.06 -28.76 -6.07
CA ALA A 327 7.70 -28.36 -5.72
C ALA A 327 7.58 -28.16 -4.20
N PRO A 328 6.73 -27.25 -3.73
CA PRO A 328 6.44 -27.13 -2.31
C PRO A 328 5.67 -28.37 -1.81
N CYS A 329 6.02 -28.88 -0.62
CA CYS A 329 5.29 -29.92 0.09
C CYS A 329 4.35 -29.31 1.16
N LEU A 330 3.53 -30.15 1.79
CA LEU A 330 2.61 -29.72 2.85
C LEU A 330 3.35 -29.03 4.02
N ALA A 331 4.50 -29.57 4.43
CA ALA A 331 5.31 -28.99 5.50
C ALA A 331 5.79 -27.57 5.17
N ASP A 332 6.19 -27.30 3.92
CA ASP A 332 6.58 -25.95 3.50
C ASP A 332 5.42 -24.95 3.67
N TYR A 333 4.20 -25.33 3.29
CA TYR A 333 3.02 -24.47 3.45
C TYR A 333 2.69 -24.19 4.91
N LYS A 334 2.82 -25.19 5.78
CA LYS A 334 2.66 -25.01 7.23
C LYS A 334 3.74 -24.08 7.80
N CYS A 335 5.00 -24.24 7.40
CA CYS A 335 6.08 -23.33 7.80
C CYS A 335 5.82 -21.89 7.34
N LEU A 336 5.34 -21.71 6.11
CA LEU A 336 4.94 -20.39 5.60
C LEU A 336 3.86 -19.76 6.48
N LEU A 337 2.80 -20.50 6.81
CA LEU A 337 1.75 -20.03 7.71
C LEU A 337 2.31 -19.67 9.09
N LEU A 338 3.16 -20.50 9.70
CA LEU A 338 3.76 -20.18 11.00
C LEU A 338 4.53 -18.85 10.99
N LEU A 339 5.17 -18.49 9.88
CA LEU A 339 5.86 -17.20 9.74
C LEU A 339 4.92 -16.01 9.49
N GLY A 340 3.89 -16.20 8.65
CA GLY A 340 3.13 -15.09 8.07
C GLY A 340 1.61 -15.11 8.26
N GLY A 341 1.03 -16.24 8.68
CA GLY A 341 -0.40 -16.44 8.89
C GLY A 341 -0.96 -15.81 10.16
N ASP A 342 -2.24 -16.06 10.42
CA ASP A 342 -3.03 -15.45 11.49
C ASP A 342 -3.43 -16.50 12.55
N PHE A 343 -2.49 -16.90 13.40
CA PHE A 343 -2.77 -17.84 14.48
C PHE A 343 -3.42 -17.13 15.66
N VAL A 344 -4.58 -17.65 16.06
CA VAL A 344 -5.38 -17.14 17.18
C VAL A 344 -5.85 -18.30 18.05
N GLN A 345 -6.12 -18.04 19.32
CA GLN A 345 -6.76 -19.00 20.21
C GLN A 345 -8.28 -18.83 20.18
N ASP A 346 -9.00 -19.94 20.18
CA ASP A 346 -10.45 -19.96 20.33
C ASP A 346 -10.89 -19.78 21.80
N ALA A 347 -12.19 -19.90 22.07
CA ALA A 347 -12.74 -19.78 23.42
C ALA A 347 -12.30 -20.90 24.38
N ASN A 348 -11.83 -22.03 23.86
CA ASN A 348 -11.32 -23.16 24.62
C ASN A 348 -9.80 -23.07 24.86
N GLY A 349 -9.13 -22.10 24.22
CA GLY A 349 -7.68 -21.93 24.25
C GLY A 349 -6.94 -22.66 23.14
N ASP A 350 -7.66 -23.33 22.24
CA ASP A 350 -7.08 -24.09 21.13
C ASP A 350 -6.65 -23.14 20.01
N TRP A 351 -5.44 -23.36 19.49
CA TRP A 351 -4.93 -22.57 18.37
C TRP A 351 -5.59 -22.97 17.05
N TYR A 352 -5.82 -22.00 16.17
CA TYR A 352 -6.19 -22.23 14.77
C TYR A 352 -5.65 -21.10 13.88
N GLU A 353 -5.48 -21.38 12.58
CA GLU A 353 -5.11 -20.36 11.59
C GLU A 353 -6.38 -19.74 11.00
N GLN A 354 -6.63 -18.47 11.33
CA GLN A 354 -7.92 -17.84 11.13
C GLN A 354 -8.30 -17.73 9.65
N ARG A 355 -7.37 -17.30 8.79
CA ARG A 355 -7.71 -16.91 7.41
C ARG A 355 -8.07 -18.11 6.55
N LEU A 356 -7.37 -19.24 6.70
CA LEU A 356 -7.73 -20.49 6.06
C LEU A 356 -8.98 -21.09 6.69
N ALA A 357 -9.05 -21.18 8.02
CA ALA A 357 -10.19 -21.81 8.69
C ALA A 357 -11.52 -21.10 8.40
N GLN A 358 -11.50 -19.78 8.23
CA GLN A 358 -12.68 -18.97 7.93
C GLN A 358 -12.94 -18.76 6.43
N ASN A 359 -12.23 -19.49 5.54
CA ASN A 359 -12.35 -19.38 4.08
C ASN A 359 -12.07 -17.97 3.52
N GLU A 360 -11.22 -17.17 4.18
CA GLU A 360 -10.81 -15.85 3.67
C GLU A 360 -9.88 -15.95 2.45
N LEU A 361 -9.16 -17.08 2.33
CA LEU A 361 -8.15 -17.28 1.31
C LEU A 361 -8.67 -18.14 0.16
N ILE A 362 -8.64 -17.57 -1.05
CA ILE A 362 -8.90 -18.32 -2.28
C ILE A 362 -7.67 -19.18 -2.66
N LYS A 363 -6.47 -18.61 -2.51
CA LYS A 363 -5.17 -19.27 -2.75
C LYS A 363 -4.11 -18.66 -1.85
N MET A 364 -3.21 -19.47 -1.30
CA MET A 364 -2.07 -18.98 -0.52
C MET A 364 -1.00 -18.32 -1.40
N VAL A 365 -0.71 -18.96 -2.53
CA VAL A 365 0.35 -18.54 -3.45
C VAL A 365 -0.19 -18.53 -4.87
N ARG A 366 0.08 -17.47 -5.61
CA ARG A 366 -0.39 -17.29 -6.99
C ARG A 366 0.74 -16.84 -7.89
N ARG A 367 0.84 -17.47 -9.07
CA ARG A 367 1.71 -16.99 -10.15
C ARG A 367 0.97 -15.93 -10.97
N ARG A 368 1.67 -14.82 -11.24
CA ARG A 368 1.20 -13.71 -12.07
C ARG A 368 2.23 -13.40 -13.15
N LEU A 369 1.75 -12.81 -14.24
CA LEU A 369 2.58 -12.24 -15.30
C LEU A 369 2.34 -10.74 -15.31
N HIS A 370 3.36 -9.99 -14.92
CA HIS A 370 3.34 -8.56 -14.76
C HIS A 370 4.02 -7.91 -15.95
N TYR A 371 3.36 -6.96 -16.62
CA TYR A 371 3.97 -6.26 -17.75
C TYR A 371 4.63 -4.96 -17.28
N SER A 372 5.94 -4.87 -17.47
CA SER A 372 6.75 -3.73 -17.04
C SER A 372 6.66 -2.58 -18.05
N LEU A 373 6.62 -1.36 -17.50
CA LEU A 373 6.61 -0.12 -18.29
C LEU A 373 8.02 0.32 -18.73
N PHE A 374 9.08 -0.25 -18.15
CA PHE A 374 10.46 0.17 -18.42
C PHE A 374 11.10 -0.62 -19.56
N ASP A 375 10.91 -1.94 -19.59
CA ASP A 375 11.50 -2.84 -20.58
C ASP A 375 10.48 -3.41 -21.57
N HIS A 376 9.19 -3.16 -21.35
CA HIS A 376 8.11 -3.69 -22.18
C HIS A 376 8.04 -5.22 -22.22
N GLN A 377 8.50 -5.90 -21.16
CA GLN A 377 8.50 -7.35 -21.02
C GLN A 377 7.52 -7.84 -19.94
N ARG A 378 7.20 -9.14 -20.00
CA ARG A 378 6.42 -9.82 -18.98
C ARG A 378 7.34 -10.49 -17.98
N HIS A 379 7.21 -10.10 -16.73
CA HIS A 379 7.93 -10.65 -15.59
C HIS A 379 7.04 -11.63 -14.84
N GLN A 380 7.61 -12.78 -14.49
CA GLN A 380 6.89 -13.78 -13.71
C GLN A 380 7.03 -13.46 -12.23
N VAL A 381 5.89 -13.35 -11.54
CA VAL A 381 5.82 -12.91 -10.15
C VAL A 381 5.07 -13.95 -9.34
N THR A 382 5.59 -14.27 -8.16
CA THR A 382 4.88 -15.03 -7.14
C THR A 382 4.23 -14.06 -6.16
N GLU A 383 2.92 -14.11 -6.06
CA GLU A 383 2.14 -13.43 -5.03
C GLU A 383 1.89 -14.38 -3.86
N PHE A 384 2.31 -13.98 -2.67
CA PHE A 384 2.00 -14.63 -1.40
C PHE A 384 0.85 -13.86 -0.73
N ALA A 385 -0.36 -14.42 -0.76
CA ALA A 385 -1.60 -13.77 -0.32
C ALA A 385 -2.08 -14.20 1.08
N PHE A 386 -1.41 -15.20 1.68
CA PHE A 386 -1.80 -15.75 2.98
C PHE A 386 -1.44 -14.84 4.17
N LEU A 387 -0.64 -13.80 3.95
CA LEU A 387 -0.03 -13.04 5.05
C LEU A 387 -1.04 -12.15 5.77
N ARG A 388 -0.99 -12.15 7.11
CA ARG A 388 -1.74 -11.21 7.94
C ARG A 388 -0.97 -9.90 8.06
N LEU A 389 -1.61 -8.78 7.71
CA LEU A 389 -1.06 -7.47 8.02
C LEU A 389 -1.27 -7.18 9.51
N ASN A 390 -0.20 -6.91 10.25
CA ASN A 390 -0.25 -6.69 11.69
C ASN A 390 0.47 -5.38 12.07
N ARG A 391 -0.18 -4.57 12.92
CA ARG A 391 0.34 -3.29 13.44
C ARG A 391 1.45 -3.46 14.46
N GLU A 392 1.46 -4.57 15.18
CA GLU A 392 2.46 -4.88 16.22
C GLU A 392 3.78 -5.39 15.62
N ARG A 393 3.77 -5.80 14.34
CA ARG A 393 4.99 -6.25 13.66
C ARG A 393 5.90 -5.06 13.35
N ASP A 394 7.12 -5.12 13.88
CA ASP A 394 8.15 -4.13 13.56
C ASP A 394 8.78 -4.38 12.18
N SER A 395 9.60 -3.42 11.71
CA SER A 395 10.29 -3.54 10.42
C SER A 395 11.25 -4.73 10.37
N GLN A 396 11.82 -5.16 11.49
CA GLN A 396 12.74 -6.29 11.53
C GLN A 396 12.00 -7.61 11.30
N GLN A 397 10.85 -7.79 11.95
CA GLN A 397 9.98 -8.94 11.77
C GLN A 397 9.43 -9.00 10.34
N TRP A 398 9.05 -7.85 9.76
CA TRP A 398 8.67 -7.78 8.34
C TRP A 398 9.83 -8.15 7.42
N GLN A 399 11.03 -7.65 7.69
CA GLN A 399 12.22 -7.97 6.91
C GLN A 399 12.52 -9.47 6.97
N THR A 400 12.48 -10.10 8.13
CA THR A 400 12.69 -11.54 8.31
C THR A 400 11.69 -12.36 7.50
N LEU A 401 10.40 -11.99 7.52
CA LEU A 401 9.38 -12.63 6.69
C LEU A 401 9.65 -12.45 5.19
N ILE A 402 9.92 -11.23 4.73
CA ILE A 402 10.19 -10.94 3.31
C ILE A 402 11.40 -11.74 2.83
N MET A 403 12.47 -11.80 3.63
CA MET A 403 13.67 -12.59 3.32
C MET A 403 13.38 -14.08 3.23
N ALA A 404 12.56 -14.63 4.12
CA ALA A 404 12.11 -16.02 4.04
C ALA A 404 11.40 -16.30 2.71
N LEU A 405 10.48 -15.42 2.30
CA LEU A 405 9.73 -15.56 1.05
C LEU A 405 10.63 -15.43 -0.18
N ILE A 406 11.60 -14.51 -0.17
CA ILE A 406 12.57 -14.35 -1.26
C ILE A 406 13.40 -15.63 -1.43
N GLY A 407 14.02 -16.10 -0.35
CA GLY A 407 14.83 -17.33 -0.37
C GLY A 407 14.01 -18.52 -0.84
N PHE A 408 12.83 -18.71 -0.26
CA PHE A 408 11.95 -19.81 -0.65
C PHE A 408 11.50 -19.72 -2.12
N ASN A 409 11.14 -18.52 -2.61
CA ASN A 409 10.72 -18.30 -4.00
C ASN A 409 11.82 -18.63 -5.02
N ARG A 410 13.09 -18.36 -4.67
CA ARG A 410 14.23 -18.54 -5.58
C ARG A 410 14.51 -20.02 -5.91
N VAL A 411 14.13 -20.94 -5.04
CA VAL A 411 14.41 -22.40 -5.18
C VAL A 411 13.16 -23.25 -5.39
N THR A 412 11.97 -22.64 -5.34
CA THR A 412 10.70 -23.38 -5.38
C THR A 412 10.03 -23.27 -6.74
N ASN A 413 9.48 -24.40 -7.18
CA ASN A 413 8.65 -24.47 -8.38
C ASN A 413 7.17 -24.44 -7.99
N PHE A 414 6.55 -23.26 -8.05
CA PHE A 414 5.13 -23.08 -7.77
C PHE A 414 4.19 -23.49 -8.92
N ASP A 415 4.73 -23.88 -10.09
CA ASP A 415 3.90 -24.36 -11.20
C ASP A 415 3.39 -25.79 -10.94
N LYS A 416 4.10 -26.56 -10.11
CA LYS A 416 3.71 -27.90 -9.65
C LYS A 416 2.84 -27.82 -8.37
N TYR A 417 1.75 -27.06 -8.43
CA TYR A 417 0.82 -26.88 -7.32
C TYR A 417 0.05 -28.17 -7.02
N TYR A 418 0.17 -28.71 -5.80
CA TYR A 418 -0.54 -29.92 -5.39
C TYR A 418 -1.89 -29.58 -4.75
N SER A 419 -2.99 -29.94 -5.43
CA SER A 419 -4.35 -29.82 -4.88
C SER A 419 -4.54 -30.63 -3.59
N GLU A 420 -3.90 -31.81 -3.49
CA GLU A 420 -3.96 -32.69 -2.31
C GLU A 420 -3.36 -32.05 -1.05
N ALA A 421 -2.38 -31.15 -1.21
CA ALA A 421 -1.79 -30.44 -0.09
C ALA A 421 -2.78 -29.44 0.54
N MET A 422 -3.73 -28.91 -0.23
CA MET A 422 -4.66 -27.88 0.26
C MET A 422 -5.72 -28.43 1.21
N ASP A 423 -6.28 -29.60 0.94
CA ASP A 423 -7.28 -30.21 1.83
C ASP A 423 -6.65 -30.58 3.19
N CYS A 424 -5.45 -31.16 3.15
CA CYS A 424 -4.67 -31.46 4.35
C CYS A 424 -4.30 -30.18 5.11
N LEU A 425 -3.98 -29.11 4.40
CA LEU A 425 -3.64 -27.83 5.01
C LEU A 425 -4.87 -27.15 5.63
N PHE A 426 -6.03 -27.24 5.00
CA PHE A 426 -7.29 -26.73 5.52
C PHE A 426 -7.68 -27.44 6.83
N LYS A 427 -7.54 -28.77 6.87
CA LYS A 427 -7.73 -29.55 8.10
C LYS A 427 -6.74 -29.13 9.19
N TRP A 428 -5.47 -28.98 8.84
CA TRP A 428 -4.45 -28.52 9.78
C TRP A 428 -4.72 -27.10 10.28
N ALA A 429 -5.25 -26.20 9.45
CA ALA A 429 -5.57 -24.83 9.87
C ALA A 429 -6.64 -24.78 10.98
N HIS A 430 -7.57 -25.74 11.02
CA HIS A 430 -8.59 -25.82 12.09
C HIS A 430 -8.05 -26.41 13.40
N SER A 431 -7.01 -27.25 13.32
CA SER A 431 -6.40 -27.90 14.49
C SER A 431 -4.91 -28.08 14.22
N PRO A 432 -4.11 -27.01 14.33
CA PRO A 432 -2.71 -27.02 13.96
C PRO A 432 -1.93 -27.88 14.93
N THR A 433 -1.30 -28.92 14.38
CA THR A 433 -0.34 -29.76 15.11
C THR A 433 1.08 -29.30 14.86
N MET A 434 1.98 -29.52 15.82
CA MET A 434 3.41 -29.25 15.64
C MET A 434 3.99 -29.94 14.39
N LEU A 435 4.93 -29.24 13.75
CA LEU A 435 5.84 -29.77 12.74
C LEU A 435 7.04 -30.48 13.40
N THR A 436 7.60 -31.46 12.70
CA THR A 436 8.80 -32.15 13.16
C THR A 436 10.05 -31.28 13.02
N GLY A 437 11.11 -31.57 13.79
CA GLY A 437 12.39 -30.85 13.64
C GLY A 437 12.96 -30.95 12.21
N ALA A 438 12.80 -32.11 11.57
CA ALA A 438 13.22 -32.33 10.19
C ALA A 438 12.43 -31.47 9.19
N ASP A 439 11.13 -31.25 9.40
CA ASP A 439 10.32 -30.37 8.55
C ASP A 439 10.85 -28.93 8.60
N LEU A 440 11.14 -28.44 9.82
CA LEU A 440 11.66 -27.08 10.02
C LEU A 440 13.04 -26.91 9.39
N GLU A 441 13.96 -27.84 9.64
CA GLU A 441 15.33 -27.81 9.12
C GLU A 441 15.36 -27.85 7.59
N ASN A 442 14.55 -28.72 6.97
CA ASN A 442 14.46 -28.80 5.51
C ASN A 442 13.93 -27.49 4.90
N PHE A 443 12.94 -26.87 5.52
CA PHE A 443 12.39 -25.60 5.06
C PHE A 443 13.43 -24.46 5.16
N ILE A 444 14.13 -24.37 6.29
CA ILE A 444 15.18 -23.36 6.52
C ILE A 444 16.34 -23.53 5.54
N ALA A 445 16.80 -24.76 5.31
CA ALA A 445 17.87 -25.05 4.36
C ALA A 445 17.51 -24.58 2.93
N ARG A 446 16.24 -24.69 2.54
CA ARG A 446 15.76 -24.17 1.24
C ARG A 446 15.80 -22.65 1.18
N ILE A 447 15.36 -21.97 2.23
CA ILE A 447 15.44 -20.50 2.31
C ILE A 447 16.90 -20.06 2.21
N GLU A 448 17.79 -20.68 2.98
CA GLU A 448 19.22 -20.35 2.97
C GLU A 448 19.82 -20.54 1.59
N LEU A 449 19.58 -21.68 0.95
CA LEU A 449 20.03 -21.95 -0.41
C LEU A 449 19.55 -20.86 -1.38
N GLY A 450 18.30 -20.41 -1.26
CA GLY A 450 17.75 -19.38 -2.11
C GLY A 450 18.33 -17.99 -1.85
N LEU A 451 18.51 -17.61 -0.59
CA LEU A 451 19.12 -16.33 -0.22
C LEU A 451 20.59 -16.25 -0.67
N ARG A 452 21.35 -17.36 -0.55
CA ARG A 452 22.75 -17.43 -1.01
C ARG A 452 22.91 -17.28 -2.53
N LYS A 453 21.83 -17.40 -3.32
CA LYS A 453 21.86 -17.13 -4.76
C LYS A 453 21.83 -15.63 -5.10
N ASP A 454 21.45 -14.76 -4.17
CA ASP A 454 21.50 -13.31 -4.35
C ASP A 454 22.88 -12.80 -3.90
N LEU A 455 23.76 -12.58 -4.88
CA LEU A 455 25.14 -12.15 -4.64
C LEU A 455 25.24 -10.70 -4.13
N SER A 456 24.15 -9.93 -4.21
CA SER A 456 24.12 -8.56 -3.69
C SER A 456 23.90 -8.51 -2.18
N LEU A 457 23.42 -9.61 -1.58
CA LEU A 457 23.22 -9.71 -0.13
C LEU A 457 24.53 -10.09 0.58
N PRO A 458 24.98 -9.33 1.59
CA PRO A 458 26.14 -9.73 2.38
C PRO A 458 25.90 -11.05 3.11
N GLY A 459 26.88 -11.97 3.09
CA GLY A 459 26.75 -13.29 3.74
C GLY A 459 26.38 -13.21 5.23
N ARG A 460 26.89 -12.20 5.95
CA ARG A 460 26.52 -11.92 7.35
C ARG A 460 25.03 -11.64 7.53
N ILE A 461 24.41 -10.94 6.56
CA ILE A 461 22.98 -10.60 6.60
C ILE A 461 22.17 -11.86 6.35
N VAL A 462 22.58 -12.69 5.37
CA VAL A 462 21.94 -13.99 5.12
C VAL A 462 21.94 -14.85 6.38
N GLN A 463 23.10 -15.03 7.01
CA GLN A 463 23.22 -15.82 8.24
C GLN A 463 22.31 -15.29 9.37
N GLN A 464 22.36 -13.97 9.64
CA GLN A 464 21.51 -13.35 10.65
C GLN A 464 20.02 -13.54 10.38
N GLN A 465 19.58 -13.47 9.12
CA GLN A 465 18.18 -13.71 8.79
C GLN A 465 17.80 -15.18 8.95
N ILE A 466 18.66 -16.13 8.59
CA ILE A 466 18.41 -17.56 8.80
C ILE A 466 18.24 -17.89 10.29
N GLU A 467 19.11 -17.36 11.15
CA GLU A 467 19.01 -17.53 12.61
C GLU A 467 17.68 -16.96 13.15
N ARG A 468 17.25 -15.79 12.65
CA ARG A 468 15.97 -15.18 13.04
C ARG A 468 14.77 -15.98 12.54
N ILE A 469 14.81 -16.47 11.30
CA ILE A 469 13.76 -17.31 10.72
C ILE A 469 13.62 -18.59 11.53
N ASP A 470 14.73 -19.26 11.84
CA ASP A 470 14.73 -20.49 12.65
C ASP A 470 14.13 -20.23 14.04
N THR A 471 14.61 -19.19 14.72
CA THR A 471 14.10 -18.80 16.05
C THR A 471 12.60 -18.53 16.02
N GLN A 472 12.14 -17.72 15.07
CA GLN A 472 10.72 -17.36 14.93
C GLN A 472 9.87 -18.59 14.61
N LEU A 473 10.33 -19.44 13.68
CA LEU A 473 9.59 -20.62 13.24
C LEU A 473 9.45 -21.65 14.38
N ARG A 474 10.54 -21.92 15.11
CA ARG A 474 10.52 -22.82 16.27
C ARG A 474 9.64 -22.29 17.39
N TRP A 475 9.70 -20.98 17.68
CA TRP A 475 8.84 -20.35 18.69
C TRP A 475 7.36 -20.42 18.34
N GLN A 476 6.99 -20.19 17.07
CA GLN A 476 5.59 -20.34 16.66
C GLN A 476 5.15 -21.80 16.69
N ASN A 477 6.01 -22.73 16.27
CA ASN A 477 5.72 -24.15 16.30
C ASN A 477 5.51 -24.65 17.74
N SER A 478 6.28 -24.17 18.72
CA SER A 478 6.15 -24.58 20.12
C SER A 478 4.85 -24.13 20.79
N LYS A 479 4.13 -23.14 20.22
CA LYS A 479 2.81 -22.76 20.72
C LYS A 479 1.72 -23.78 20.38
N LEU A 480 1.99 -24.68 19.44
CA LEU A 480 1.07 -25.73 19.00
C LEU A 480 1.20 -27.02 19.82
N ALA A 481 2.04 -27.01 20.86
CA ALA A 481 2.16 -28.07 21.86
C ALA A 481 1.15 -27.83 22.98
#